data_AF-A0A661ZCZ9-F1
#
_entry.id   AF-A0A661ZCZ9-F1
#
_cell.length_a   1.000
_cell.length_b   1.000
_cell.length_c   1.000
_cell.angle_alpha   90.00
_cell.angle_beta   90.00
_cell.angle_gamma   90.00
#
_symmetry.space_group_name_H-M   'P 1'
#
loop_
_entity.id
_entity.type
_entity.pdbx_description
1 polymer ?
#
loop_
_entity_poly.entity_id
_entity_poly.type
_entity_poly.pdbx_seq_one_letter_code
_entity_poly.pdbx_strand_id
1 'polypeptide(L)'
;MIIKKTSGSPYVKLSAEECCFEIKGNSFSNIINEIYEKILTWIDEEMPKIDCAIDCIFKFNVSNSVTYKNILIMMTKFVKLKEQGQKINIIWYYNKDEEDSLAIGEDIEELFNLPVQFIEFE
;
A
#
# COMPACT_ATOMS: atom_id res chain seq x y z
N MET A 1 3.14 -12.68 5.74
CA MET A 1 1.69 -12.87 5.49
C MET A 1 1.40 -12.91 4.00
N ILE A 2 0.60 -13.88 3.53
CA ILE A 2 0.13 -13.94 2.14
C ILE A 2 -1.40 -14.06 2.13
N ILE A 3 -2.06 -13.22 1.33
CA ILE A 3 -3.50 -13.30 1.03
C ILE A 3 -3.65 -13.44 -0.48
N LYS A 4 -4.38 -14.48 -0.92
CA LYS A 4 -4.62 -14.70 -2.35
C LYS A 4 -5.68 -13.72 -2.86
N LYS A 5 -5.51 -13.21 -4.08
CA LYS A 5 -6.52 -12.39 -4.76
C LYS A 5 -7.82 -13.17 -4.98
N THR A 6 -8.94 -12.47 -4.95
CA THR A 6 -10.23 -12.94 -5.44
C THR A 6 -10.75 -11.99 -6.51
N SER A 7 -12.00 -12.14 -6.96
CA SER A 7 -12.63 -11.17 -7.86
C SER A 7 -12.79 -9.78 -7.22
N GLY A 8 -12.92 -9.68 -5.88
CA GLY A 8 -13.18 -8.42 -5.18
C GLY A 8 -12.19 -8.07 -4.05
N SER A 9 -11.14 -8.87 -3.86
CA SER A 9 -10.10 -8.63 -2.85
C SER A 9 -8.69 -8.74 -3.44
N PRO A 10 -7.74 -7.93 -2.94
CA PRO A 10 -6.42 -7.86 -3.55
C PRO A 10 -5.58 -9.08 -3.16
N TYR A 11 -4.54 -9.33 -3.94
CA TYR A 11 -3.39 -10.09 -3.48
C TYR A 11 -2.60 -9.24 -2.48
N VAL A 12 -2.16 -9.85 -1.39
CA VAL A 12 -1.32 -9.19 -0.38
C VAL A 12 -0.11 -10.08 -0.08
N LYS A 13 1.09 -9.52 -0.14
CA LYS A 13 2.33 -10.17 0.29
C LYS A 13 3.10 -9.22 1.21
N LEU A 14 3.18 -9.59 2.47
CA LEU A 14 3.97 -8.87 3.48
C LEU A 14 5.03 -9.82 4.02
N SER A 15 6.30 -9.47 3.93
CA SER A 15 7.41 -10.31 4.39
C SER A 15 8.51 -9.44 5.00
N ALA A 16 8.78 -9.65 6.29
CA ALA A 16 9.87 -8.99 6.99
C ALA A 16 11.24 -9.49 6.50
N GLU A 17 11.33 -10.79 6.20
CA GLU A 17 12.53 -11.43 5.68
C GLU A 17 12.89 -10.95 4.27
N GLU A 18 11.90 -10.77 3.40
CA GLU A 18 12.11 -10.29 2.03
C GLU A 18 11.99 -8.77 1.90
N CYS A 19 11.84 -8.03 3.00
CA CYS A 19 11.66 -6.57 3.01
C CYS A 19 10.51 -6.11 2.07
N CYS A 20 9.45 -6.90 1.97
CA CYS A 20 8.43 -6.78 0.94
C CYS A 20 7.09 -6.40 1.54
N PHE A 21 6.47 -5.34 0.99
CA PHE A 21 5.09 -4.96 1.26
C PHE A 21 4.37 -4.75 -0.07
N GLU A 22 3.41 -5.60 -0.39
CA GLU A 22 2.77 -5.59 -1.71
C GLU A 22 1.26 -5.78 -1.60
N ILE A 23 0.50 -4.89 -2.23
CA ILE A 23 -0.95 -4.98 -2.40
C ILE A 23 -1.28 -4.80 -3.88
N LYS A 24 -1.88 -5.82 -4.51
CA LYS A 24 -2.19 -5.80 -5.95
C LYS A 24 -3.58 -6.33 -6.31
N GLY A 25 -4.27 -5.67 -7.22
CA GLY A 25 -5.53 -6.11 -7.85
C GLY A 25 -6.77 -5.35 -7.38
N ASN A 26 -7.91 -6.03 -7.36
CA ASN A 26 -9.21 -5.44 -7.03
C ASN A 26 -9.37 -5.28 -5.51
N SER A 27 -9.91 -4.16 -5.05
CA SER A 27 -10.15 -3.91 -3.62
C SER A 27 -11.46 -3.15 -3.41
N PHE A 28 -12.58 -3.87 -3.49
CA PHE A 28 -13.93 -3.28 -3.38
C PHE A 28 -14.96 -4.16 -2.67
N SER A 29 -14.63 -5.41 -2.34
CA SER A 29 -15.56 -6.32 -1.66
C SER A 29 -15.82 -5.94 -0.20
N ASN A 30 -16.85 -6.52 0.41
CA ASN A 30 -17.18 -6.33 1.83
C ASN A 30 -16.09 -6.84 2.78
N ILE A 31 -15.28 -7.82 2.38
CA ILE A 31 -14.22 -8.42 3.21
C ILE A 31 -12.94 -7.57 3.28
N ILE A 32 -12.84 -6.48 2.50
CA ILE A 32 -11.61 -5.68 2.46
C ILE A 32 -11.27 -5.03 3.81
N ASN A 33 -12.27 -4.71 4.64
CA ASN A 33 -12.02 -4.16 5.98
C ASN A 33 -11.18 -5.12 6.84
N GLU A 34 -11.57 -6.40 6.90
CA GLU A 34 -10.83 -7.42 7.66
C GLU A 34 -9.41 -7.66 7.10
N ILE A 35 -9.24 -7.50 5.78
CA ILE A 35 -7.93 -7.59 5.14
C ILE A 35 -7.05 -6.41 5.55
N TYR A 36 -7.57 -5.18 5.50
CA TYR A 36 -6.82 -3.99 5.90
C TYR A 36 -6.51 -3.97 7.40
N GLU A 37 -7.40 -4.46 8.26
CA GLU A 37 -7.09 -4.64 9.69
C GLU A 37 -5.85 -5.51 9.88
N LYS A 38 -5.77 -6.67 9.19
CA LYS A 38 -4.58 -7.55 9.24
C LYS A 38 -3.33 -6.88 8.70
N ILE A 39 -3.45 -6.08 7.64
CA ILE A 39 -2.32 -5.31 7.07
C ILE A 39 -1.84 -4.26 8.07
N LEU A 40 -2.76 -3.51 8.68
CA LEU A 40 -2.43 -2.45 9.64
C LEU A 40 -1.79 -3.03 10.91
N THR A 41 -2.29 -4.16 11.42
CA THR A 41 -1.64 -4.89 12.52
C THR A 41 -0.24 -5.32 12.14
N TRP A 42 -0.04 -5.88 10.94
CA TRP A 42 1.30 -6.27 10.48
C TRP A 42 2.25 -5.07 10.35
N ILE A 43 1.77 -3.92 9.87
CA ILE A 43 2.56 -2.69 9.83
C ILE A 43 3.03 -2.30 11.23
N ASP A 44 2.15 -2.36 12.22
CA ASP A 44 2.48 -1.97 13.60
C ASP A 44 3.44 -2.96 14.28
N GLU A 45 3.26 -4.27 14.03
CA GLU A 45 4.00 -5.31 14.72
C GLU A 45 5.34 -5.62 14.05
N GLU A 46 5.41 -5.62 12.72
CA GLU A 46 6.53 -6.21 11.99
C GLU A 46 7.43 -5.17 11.33
N MET A 47 6.87 -4.11 10.71
CA MET A 47 7.70 -3.12 10.02
C MET A 47 8.76 -2.43 10.89
N PRO A 48 8.52 -2.09 12.18
CA PRO A 48 9.54 -1.50 13.05
C PRO A 48 10.77 -2.40 13.29
N LYS A 49 10.66 -3.70 13.00
CA LYS A 49 11.71 -4.70 13.26
C LYS A 49 12.56 -5.01 12.02
N ILE A 50 12.20 -4.47 10.85
CA ILE A 50 12.84 -4.79 9.58
C ILE A 50 14.10 -3.93 9.39
N ASP A 51 15.27 -4.56 9.25
CA ASP A 51 16.57 -3.86 9.15
C ASP A 51 17.05 -3.59 7.70
N CYS A 52 16.09 -3.41 6.79
CA CYS A 52 16.34 -3.16 5.37
C CYS A 52 15.34 -2.14 4.82
N ALA A 53 15.60 -1.66 3.60
CA ALA A 53 14.64 -0.85 2.88
C ALA A 53 13.42 -1.69 2.50
N ILE A 54 12.23 -1.22 2.85
CA ILE A 54 10.97 -1.87 2.55
C ILE A 54 10.37 -1.23 1.31
N ASP A 55 10.17 -2.02 0.27
CA ASP A 55 9.45 -1.60 -0.92
C ASP A 55 7.95 -1.84 -0.72
N CYS A 56 7.20 -0.75 -0.58
CA CYS A 56 5.75 -0.72 -0.42
C CYS A 56 5.08 -0.49 -1.78
N ILE A 57 4.65 -1.58 -2.41
CA ILE A 57 4.05 -1.61 -3.75
C ILE A 57 2.52 -1.58 -3.67
N PHE A 58 1.94 -0.60 -4.34
CA PHE A 58 0.50 -0.45 -4.54
C PHE A 58 0.17 -0.56 -6.02
N LYS A 59 -0.68 -1.52 -6.40
CA LYS A 59 -1.19 -1.66 -7.78
C LYS A 59 -2.66 -2.03 -7.76
N PHE A 60 -3.54 -1.05 -7.90
CA PHE A 60 -4.99 -1.30 -7.89
C PHE A 60 -5.56 -1.33 -9.30
N ASN A 61 -6.51 -2.23 -9.54
CA ASN A 61 -7.30 -2.26 -10.77
C ASN A 61 -8.68 -1.63 -10.54
N VAL A 62 -9.33 -1.96 -9.42
CA VAL A 62 -10.62 -1.38 -9.03
C VAL A 62 -10.61 -1.04 -7.55
N SER A 63 -10.63 0.27 -7.30
CA SER A 63 -10.72 0.98 -6.04
C SER A 63 -12.10 1.06 -5.38
N ASN A 64 -12.19 1.37 -4.08
CA ASN A 64 -13.35 2.09 -3.52
C ASN A 64 -12.92 2.97 -2.34
N SER A 65 -13.85 3.75 -1.77
CA SER A 65 -13.55 4.68 -0.68
C SER A 65 -13.01 4.02 0.59
N VAL A 66 -13.38 2.76 0.87
CA VAL A 66 -12.85 2.00 2.00
C VAL A 66 -11.37 1.68 1.80
N THR A 67 -10.98 1.29 0.58
CA THR A 67 -9.58 1.10 0.20
C THR A 67 -8.80 2.39 0.38
N TYR A 68 -9.30 3.50 -0.17
CA TYR A 68 -8.65 4.80 -0.06
C TYR A 68 -8.43 5.22 1.40
N LYS A 69 -9.47 5.10 2.25
CA LYS A 69 -9.36 5.38 3.69
C LYS A 69 -8.22 4.59 4.34
N ASN A 70 -8.11 3.30 4.05
CA ASN A 70 -7.06 2.47 4.63
C ASN A 70 -5.66 2.84 4.10
N ILE A 71 -5.54 3.25 2.83
CA ILE A 71 -4.29 3.78 2.30
C ILE A 71 -3.84 5.02 3.06
N LEU A 72 -4.74 5.98 3.32
CA LEU A 72 -4.40 7.16 4.12
C LEU A 72 -3.91 6.79 5.53
N ILE A 73 -4.51 5.79 6.17
CA ILE A 73 -4.07 5.27 7.47
C ILE A 73 -2.67 4.64 7.35
N MET A 74 -2.42 3.85 6.30
CA MET A 74 -1.10 3.26 6.03
C MET A 74 -0.03 4.34 5.83
N MET A 75 -0.32 5.39 5.05
CA MET A 75 0.61 6.51 4.83
C MET A 75 0.94 7.24 6.13
N THR A 76 -0.07 7.48 6.97
CA THR A 76 0.14 8.07 8.31
C THR A 76 1.11 7.23 9.16
N LYS A 77 1.02 5.91 9.09
CA LYS A 77 1.95 5.00 9.78
C LYS A 77 3.34 5.02 9.14
N PHE A 78 3.43 5.06 7.81
CA PHE A 78 4.71 5.13 7.11
C PHE A 78 5.48 6.41 7.42
N VAL A 79 4.82 7.56 7.54
CA VAL A 79 5.45 8.81 8.02
C VAL A 79 6.12 8.58 9.37
N LYS A 80 5.38 8.06 10.36
CA LYS A 80 5.91 7.81 11.71
C LYS A 80 7.07 6.83 11.72
N LEU A 81 6.99 5.76 10.93
CA LEU A 81 8.06 4.77 10.81
C LEU A 81 9.32 5.39 10.18
N LYS A 82 9.17 6.23 9.15
CA LYS A 82 10.30 6.96 8.56
C LYS A 82 10.95 7.92 9.57
N GLU A 83 10.16 8.63 10.37
CA GLU A 83 10.67 9.50 11.46
C GLU A 83 11.47 8.70 12.50
N GLN A 84 11.15 7.43 12.70
CA GLN A 84 11.88 6.51 13.58
C GLN A 84 13.11 5.87 12.92
N GLY A 85 13.42 6.21 11.66
CA GLY A 85 14.58 5.73 10.93
C GLY A 85 14.30 4.55 9.99
N GLN A 86 13.04 4.09 9.88
CA GLN A 86 12.69 3.03 8.94
C GLN A 86 12.85 3.49 7.49
N LYS A 87 13.51 2.67 6.68
CA LYS A 87 13.68 2.94 5.25
C LYS A 87 12.47 2.38 4.50
N ILE A 88 11.61 3.25 3.97
CA ILE A 88 10.39 2.86 3.25
C ILE A 88 10.37 3.56 1.88
N ASN A 89 10.25 2.77 0.82
CA ASN A 89 10.05 3.26 -0.55
C ASN A 89 8.60 3.00 -0.95
N ILE A 90 7.90 4.03 -1.41
CA ILE A 90 6.50 3.88 -1.85
C ILE A 90 6.49 3.83 -3.36
N ILE A 91 5.90 2.77 -3.92
CA ILE A 91 5.85 2.51 -5.35
C ILE A 91 4.40 2.38 -5.75
N TRP A 92 3.92 3.33 -6.55
CA TRP A 92 2.54 3.40 -7.01
C TRP A 92 2.45 3.06 -8.49
N TYR A 93 1.79 1.95 -8.79
CA TYR A 93 1.50 1.55 -10.16
C TYR A 93 0.17 2.14 -10.60
N TYR A 94 0.17 2.81 -11.75
CA TYR A 94 -1.04 3.38 -12.35
C TYR A 94 -1.20 2.91 -13.79
N ASN A 95 -2.46 2.79 -14.24
CA ASN A 95 -2.79 2.55 -15.64
C ASN A 95 -2.98 3.90 -16.31
N LYS A 96 -2.30 4.17 -17.44
CA LYS A 96 -2.44 5.44 -18.18
C LYS A 96 -3.86 5.68 -18.71
N ASP A 97 -4.64 4.62 -18.91
CA ASP A 97 -6.02 4.72 -19.37
C ASP A 97 -6.99 5.02 -18.21
N GLU A 98 -6.52 4.97 -16.96
CA GLU A 98 -7.26 5.32 -15.74
C GLU A 98 -6.66 6.58 -15.10
N GLU A 99 -7.07 7.76 -15.61
CA GLU A 99 -6.56 9.07 -15.16
C GLU A 99 -6.63 9.26 -13.63
N ASP A 100 -7.68 8.74 -12.99
CA ASP A 100 -7.89 8.85 -11.54
C ASP A 100 -6.78 8.17 -10.72
N SER A 101 -6.16 7.11 -11.24
CA SER A 101 -5.20 6.30 -10.46
C SER A 101 -3.90 7.05 -10.21
N LEU A 102 -3.41 7.81 -11.19
CA LEU A 102 -2.23 8.66 -11.04
C LEU A 102 -2.52 9.82 -10.08
N ALA A 103 -3.64 10.51 -10.29
CA ALA A 103 -4.04 11.66 -9.47
C ALA A 103 -4.14 11.31 -7.97
N ILE A 104 -4.73 10.15 -7.64
CA ILE A 104 -4.79 9.65 -6.25
C ILE A 104 -3.38 9.46 -5.66
N GLY A 105 -2.44 8.95 -6.46
CA GLY A 105 -1.08 8.74 -6.03
C GLY A 105 -0.33 10.05 -5.79
N GLU A 106 -0.52 11.04 -6.67
CA GLU A 106 0.02 12.40 -6.53
C GLU A 106 -0.57 13.12 -5.29
N ASP A 107 -1.88 13.01 -5.07
CA ASP A 107 -2.55 13.55 -3.87
C ASP A 107 -1.95 12.96 -2.59
N ILE A 108 -1.63 11.65 -2.58
CA ILE A 108 -0.99 10.98 -1.44
C ILE A 108 0.42 11.51 -1.21
N GLU A 109 1.22 11.66 -2.28
CA GLU A 109 2.58 12.21 -2.19
C GLU A 109 2.55 13.62 -1.58
N GLU A 110 1.68 14.49 -2.08
CA GLU A 110 1.55 15.87 -1.60
C GLU A 110 1.04 15.91 -0.15
N LEU A 111 -0.04 15.18 0.16
CA LEU A 111 -0.70 15.22 1.47
C LEU A 111 0.22 14.75 2.61
N PHE A 112 1.06 13.75 2.36
CA PHE A 112 1.94 13.19 3.38
C PHE A 112 3.40 13.65 3.26
N ASN A 113 3.74 14.43 2.23
CA ASN A 113 5.12 14.80 1.90
C ASN A 113 6.06 13.58 1.88
N LEU A 114 5.56 12.49 1.29
CA LEU A 114 6.26 11.21 1.17
C LEU A 114 6.64 11.00 -0.29
N PRO A 115 7.93 10.87 -0.66
CA PRO A 115 8.31 10.58 -2.03
C PRO A 115 7.66 9.28 -2.52
N VAL A 116 6.95 9.37 -3.65
CA VAL A 116 6.29 8.24 -4.30
C VAL A 116 6.93 8.02 -5.67
N GLN A 117 7.34 6.78 -5.95
CA GLN A 117 7.75 6.37 -7.28
C GLN A 117 6.53 5.91 -8.07
N PHE A 118 6.20 6.65 -9.12
CA PHE A 118 5.12 6.29 -10.04
C PHE A 118 5.62 5.37 -11.16
N ILE A 119 4.90 4.29 -11.43
CA ILE A 119 5.21 3.32 -12.49
C ILE A 119 3.95 3.09 -13.34
N GLU A 120 4.01 3.49 -14.61
CA GLU A 120 2.96 3.15 -15.58
C GLU A 120 2.96 1.63 -15.86
N PHE A 121 1.78 1.04 -15.98
CA PHE A 121 1.62 -0.29 -16.54
C PHE A 121 0.52 -0.32 -17.61
N GLU A 122 0.67 -1.25 -18.57
CA GLU A 122 -0.33 -1.61 -19.58
C GLU A 122 -1.29 -2.69 -19.09
#